data_AF-A0A3C0S745-F1
#
_entry.id   AF-A0A3C0S745-F1
#
_cell.length_a   1.000
_cell.length_b   1.000
_cell.length_c   1.000
_cell.angle_alpha   90.00
_cell.angle_beta   90.00
_cell.angle_gamma   90.00
#
_symmetry.space_group_name_H-M   'P 1'
#
loop_
_entity.id
_entity.type
_entity.pdbx_description
1 polymer ?
#
loop_
_entity_poly.entity_id
_entity_poly.type
_entity_poly.pdbx_seq_one_letter_code
_entity_poly.pdbx_strand_id
1 'polypeptide(L)' 'LFRSKENIAVDTIGENIQGWAIASFQGKPLGWMKVLTNRINNYYPKELRIANL' A
#
# COMPACT_ATOMS: atom_id res chain seq x y z
N LEU A 1 -13.86 -16.65 -15.18
CA LEU A 1 -13.74 -15.17 -15.04
C LEU A 1 -13.26 -14.82 -13.62
N PHE A 2 -12.07 -15.25 -13.21
CA PHE A 2 -11.45 -14.76 -11.97
C PHE A 2 -9.95 -14.70 -12.21
N ARG A 3 -9.49 -13.55 -12.74
CA ARG A 3 -8.06 -13.29 -12.91
C ARG A 3 -7.52 -13.01 -11.52
N SER A 4 -6.74 -13.95 -10.99
CA SER A 4 -5.92 -13.77 -9.80
C SER A 4 -5.21 -12.42 -9.94
N LYS A 5 -5.55 -11.46 -9.08
CA LYS A 5 -4.84 -10.19 -9.01
C LYS A 5 -3.49 -10.53 -8.40
N GLU A 6 -2.53 -10.80 -9.26
CA GLU A 6 -1.16 -11.08 -8.87
C GLU A 6 -0.68 -9.98 -7.92
N ASN A 7 -0.19 -10.42 -6.75
CA ASN A 7 0.42 -9.53 -5.78
C ASN A 7 1.71 -9.02 -6.42
N ILE A 8 1.66 -7.79 -6.93
CA ILE A 8 2.83 -7.09 -7.42
C ILE A 8 3.67 -6.80 -6.16
N ALA A 9 4.70 -7.62 -5.94
CA ALA A 9 5.74 -7.35 -4.96
C ALA A 9 6.50 -6.12 -5.46
N VAL A 10 6.07 -4.94 -5.02
CA VAL A 10 6.74 -3.67 -5.31
C VAL A 10 7.81 -3.48 -4.24
N ASP A 11 8.96 -4.14 -4.43
CA ASP A 11 10.12 -4.02 -3.52
C ASP A 11 10.82 -2.65 -3.61
N THR A 12 10.41 -1.80 -4.55
CA THR A 12 10.76 -0.37 -4.57
C THR A 12 9.66 0.31 -5.37
N ILE A 13 9.11 1.42 -4.88
CA ILE A 13 8.19 2.27 -5.66
C ILE A 13 8.94 2.76 -6.91
N GLY A 14 8.96 1.95 -7.97
CA GLY A 14 9.51 2.35 -9.25
C GLY A 14 8.77 3.58 -9.74
N GLU A 15 9.48 4.47 -10.44
CA GLU A 15 9.03 5.81 -10.85
C GLU A 15 7.67 5.88 -11.58
N ASN A 16 7.09 4.73 -11.95
CA ASN A 16 5.83 4.61 -12.68
C ASN A 16 4.63 4.08 -11.88
N ILE A 17 4.74 3.84 -10.57
CA ILE A 17 3.60 3.35 -9.78
C ILE A 17 2.76 4.53 -9.28
N GLN A 18 1.67 4.80 -9.99
CA GLN A 18 0.64 5.75 -9.59
C GLN A 18 -0.71 5.04 -9.55
N GLY A 19 -1.51 5.31 -8.51
CA GLY A 19 -2.85 4.72 -8.36
C GLY A 19 -3.08 4.05 -7.00
N TRP A 20 -4.02 3.11 -6.96
CA TRP A 20 -4.40 2.40 -5.75
C TRP A 20 -3.56 1.13 -5.58
N ALA A 21 -3.01 0.95 -4.38
CA ALA A 21 -2.22 -0.22 -4.02
C ALA A 21 -2.61 -0.72 -2.61
N ILE A 22 -2.22 -1.95 -2.29
CA ILE A 22 -2.33 -2.52 -0.94
C ILE A 22 -0.93 -2.46 -0.31
N ALA A 23 -0.82 -1.74 0.80
CA ALA A 23 0.36 -1.80 1.65
C ALA A 23 0.44 -3.17 2.30
N SER A 24 1.62 -3.79 2.30
CA SER A 24 1.88 -5.02 3.05
C SER A 24 3.23 -4.93 3.75
N PHE A 25 3.33 -5.59 4.91
CA PHE A 25 4.57 -5.71 5.66
C PHE A 25 4.73 -7.16 6.12
N GLN A 26 5.86 -7.78 5.81
CA GLN A 26 6.12 -9.20 6.11
C GLN A 26 5.00 -10.14 5.61
N GLY A 27 4.48 -9.88 4.41
CA GLY A 27 3.39 -10.67 3.82
C GLY A 27 2.01 -10.44 4.46
N LYS A 28 1.89 -9.55 5.44
CA LYS A 28 0.60 -9.17 6.03
C LYS A 28 0.07 -7.89 5.38
N PRO A 29 -1.16 -7.88 4.83
CA PRO A 29 -1.74 -6.66 4.27
C PRO A 29 -2.05 -5.67 5.40
N LEU A 30 -1.54 -4.45 5.27
CA LEU A 30 -1.79 -3.35 6.21
C LEU A 30 -2.99 -2.52 5.79
N GLY A 31 -3.30 -2.41 4.49
CA GLY A 31 -4.49 -1.71 4.01
C GLY A 31 -4.28 -0.99 2.68
N TRP A 32 -5.27 -0.22 2.26
CA TRP A 32 -5.23 0.52 1.00
C TRP A 32 -4.41 1.79 1.10
N MET A 33 -3.66 2.07 0.04
CA MET A 33 -2.91 3.31 -0.15
C MET A 33 -3.16 3.86 -1.55
N LYS A 34 -3.15 5.19 -1.66
CA LYS A 34 -3.15 5.88 -2.95
C LYS A 34 -1.79 6.50 -3.18
N VAL A 35 -1.06 5.95 -4.15
CA VAL A 35 0.26 6.42 -4.57
C VAL A 35 0.09 7.50 -5.63
N LEU A 36 0.65 8.67 -5.34
CA LEU A 36 0.73 9.81 -6.23
C LEU A 36 2.20 10.14 -6.42
N THR A 37 2.55 10.87 -7.48
CA THR A 37 3.94 11.14 -7.88
C THR A 37 4.85 11.60 -6.73
N ASN A 38 4.34 12.45 -5.83
CA ASN A 38 5.12 13.02 -4.73
C ASN A 38 4.60 12.66 -3.33
N ARG A 39 3.55 11.84 -3.22
CA ARG A 39 2.93 11.55 -1.91
C ARG A 39 2.21 10.21 -1.90
N ILE A 40 2.11 9.62 -0.73
CA ILE A 40 1.34 8.41 -0.49
C ILE A 40 0.28 8.72 0.56
N ASN A 41 -0.99 8.57 0.19
CA ASN A 41 -2.08 8.65 1.16
C ASN A 41 -2.32 7.26 1.73
N ASN A 42 -2.07 7.09 3.03
CA ASN A 42 -2.36 5.86 3.75
C ASN A 42 -3.77 5.91 4.38
N TYR A 43 -4.65 5.00 3.97
CA TYR A 43 -5.99 4.86 4.54
C TYR A 43 -6.04 3.90 5.74
N TYR A 44 -4.88 3.62 6.34
CA TYR A 44 -4.81 2.87 7.59
C TYR A 44 -5.60 3.57 8.70
N PRO A 45 -6.47 2.84 9.43
CA PRO A 45 -7.27 3.41 10.51
C PRO A 45 -6.41 4.18 11.50
N LYS A 46 -6.81 5.40 11.82
CA LYS A 46 -6.04 6.28 12.72
C LYS A 46 -5.87 5.65 14.11
N GLU A 47 -6.87 4.92 14.58
CA GLU A 47 -6.92 4.23 15.87
C GLU A 47 -5.88 3.11 16.00
N LEU A 48 -5.42 2.55 14.86
CA LEU A 48 -4.43 1.47 14.83
C LEU A 48 -3.00 1.99 14.61
N ARG A 49 -2.83 3.30 14.37
CA ARG A 49 -1.50 3.87 14.19
C ARG A 49 -0.72 3.66 15.48
N ILE A 50 0.49 3.12 15.34
CA ILE A 50 1.41 2.99 16.47
C ILE A 50 1.71 4.41 16.95
N ALA A 51 1.07 4.81 18.03
CA ALA A 51 1.37 6.04 18.74
C ALA A 51 2.55 5.72 19.67
N ASN A 52 3.77 5.85 19.15
CA ASN A 52 4.93 5.91 20.02
C ASN A 52 4.99 7.31 20.62
N LEU A 53 4.98 7.39 21.96
CA LEU A 53 5.31 8.56 22.76
C LEU A 53 6.83 8.72 22.85
#